data_AF-A0A7Z0THY1-F1
#
_entry.id   AF-A0A7Z0THY1-F1
#
_cell.length_a   1.000
_cell.length_b   1.000
_cell.length_c   1.000
_cell.angle_alpha   90.00
_cell.angle_beta   90.00
_cell.angle_gamma   90.00
#
_symmetry.space_group_name_H-M   'P 1'
#
loop_
_entity.id
_entity.type
_entity.pdbx_description
1 polymer ?
#
loop_
_entity_poly.entity_id
_entity_poly.type
_entity_poly.pdbx_seq_one_letter_code
_entity_poly.pdbx_strand_id
1 'polypeptide(L)'
;MERYGVLHSVRTILANPRYTGRQVWNRQRTDHDLIDPDNTSLGHRDVTRWNTTADWIISTRPAHPALVSEADFVAVQQIRTHQQPAPGRTYHLAELLCCGICGRRMESHWVHQHPGYRCRHGHTSAARPNPARTPNAYVREDQVLPRLPALHLRLTGHVDTARHESAHPDPVSPPTVEQAVAHLRDEEITLVYDPAARTLTADTPRAEWITIG
;
A
#
# COMPACT_ATOMS: atom_id res chain seq x y z
N MET A 1 25.38 -14.13 -3.80
CA MET A 1 24.89 -12.98 -3.02
C MET A 1 24.81 -11.74 -3.92
N GLU A 2 24.24 -11.88 -5.14
CA GLU A 2 24.51 -10.94 -6.26
C GLU A 2 23.24 -10.41 -6.96
N ARG A 3 22.06 -10.97 -6.64
CA ARG A 3 20.81 -10.63 -7.34
C ARG A 3 20.04 -9.45 -6.74
N TYR A 4 20.45 -8.92 -5.59
CA TYR A 4 19.77 -7.80 -4.94
C TYR A 4 20.21 -6.41 -5.46
N GLY A 5 21.41 -6.28 -6.03
CA GLY A 5 21.92 -5.00 -6.56
C GLY A 5 21.29 -4.59 -7.90
N VAL A 6 20.93 -5.56 -8.75
CA VAL A 6 20.46 -5.29 -10.12
C VAL A 6 19.05 -4.68 -10.15
N LEU A 7 18.12 -5.19 -9.33
CA LEU A 7 16.72 -4.73 -9.36
C LEU A 7 16.56 -3.29 -8.86
N HIS A 8 17.28 -2.90 -7.80
CA HIS A 8 17.24 -1.53 -7.30
C HIS A 8 17.88 -0.54 -8.27
N SER A 9 18.95 -0.96 -8.95
CA SER A 9 19.64 -0.15 -9.95
C SER A 9 18.75 0.08 -11.17
N VAL A 10 18.11 -0.97 -11.70
CA VAL A 10 17.19 -0.85 -12.84
C VAL A 10 16.01 0.05 -12.49
N ARG A 11 15.40 -0.10 -11.31
CA ARG A 11 14.30 0.78 -10.87
C ARG A 11 14.74 2.24 -10.77
N THR A 12 15.93 2.50 -10.24
CA THR A 12 16.49 3.85 -10.15
C THR A 12 16.71 4.48 -11.53
N ILE A 13 17.16 3.68 -12.50
CA ILE A 13 17.30 4.10 -13.90
C ILE A 13 15.94 4.45 -14.48
N LEU A 14 14.96 3.54 -14.39
CA LEU A 14 13.62 3.75 -14.96
C LEU A 14 12.86 4.92 -14.32
N ALA A 15 13.17 5.28 -13.08
CA ALA A 15 12.52 6.38 -12.35
C ALA A 15 13.21 7.75 -12.54
N ASN A 16 14.31 7.85 -13.30
CA ASN A 16 15.09 9.09 -13.40
C ASN A 16 14.56 10.02 -14.52
N PRO A 17 13.94 11.17 -14.20
CA PRO A 17 13.35 12.05 -15.20
C PRO A 17 14.39 12.72 -16.10
N ARG A 18 15.69 12.66 -15.77
CA ARG A 18 16.73 13.21 -16.64
C ARG A 18 16.74 12.54 -18.01
N TYR A 19 16.27 11.31 -18.12
CA TYR A 19 16.19 10.62 -19.41
C TYR A 19 15.20 11.27 -20.40
N THR A 20 14.28 12.13 -19.93
CA THR A 20 13.38 12.91 -20.80
C THR A 20 14.02 14.21 -21.33
N GLY A 21 15.30 14.47 -21.05
CA GLY A 21 15.99 15.68 -21.50
C GLY A 21 15.91 16.86 -20.52
N ARG A 22 15.28 16.67 -19.35
CA ARG A 22 15.12 17.71 -18.32
C ARG A 22 16.24 17.64 -17.25
N GLN A 23 16.54 18.76 -16.62
CA GLN A 23 17.34 18.75 -15.39
C GLN A 23 16.44 18.59 -14.17
N VAL A 24 16.97 17.95 -13.13
CA VAL A 24 16.26 17.67 -11.89
C VAL A 24 17.16 18.04 -10.72
N TRP A 25 16.71 18.91 -9.84
CA TRP A 25 17.40 19.29 -8.61
C TRP A 25 16.49 19.13 -7.40
N ASN A 26 17.02 19.49 -6.22
CA ASN A 26 16.31 19.33 -4.94
C ASN A 26 15.94 17.86 -4.63
N ARG A 27 16.80 16.90 -5.00
CA ARG A 27 16.58 15.48 -4.67
C ARG A 27 16.87 15.16 -3.22
N GLN A 28 17.71 15.96 -2.58
CA GLN A 28 18.05 15.87 -1.17
C GLN A 28 17.93 17.26 -0.57
N ARG A 29 17.48 17.32 0.68
CA ARG A 29 17.51 18.52 1.49
C ARG A 29 18.29 18.24 2.78
N THR A 30 18.83 19.30 3.35
CA THR A 30 19.46 19.25 4.67
C THR A 30 18.49 19.82 5.68
N ASP A 31 18.02 18.97 6.60
CA ASP A 31 17.19 19.37 7.72
C ASP A 31 18.08 19.51 8.97
N HIS A 32 17.67 20.38 9.90
CA HIS A 32 18.40 20.63 11.14
C HIS A 32 17.57 20.06 12.29
N ASP A 33 17.89 18.83 12.70
CA ASP A 33 17.19 18.18 13.80
C ASP A 33 17.79 18.63 15.13
N LEU A 34 16.96 18.79 16.16
CA LEU A 34 17.45 18.90 17.54
C LEU A 34 18.22 17.63 17.91
N ILE A 35 19.37 17.80 18.57
CA ILE A 35 20.15 16.66 19.08
C ILE A 35 19.37 15.92 20.17
N ASP A 36 18.68 16.67 21.01
CA ASP A 36 17.78 16.17 22.06
C ASP A 36 16.51 17.06 22.10
N PRO A 37 15.32 16.49 21.85
CA PRO A 37 14.06 17.22 21.96
C PRO A 37 13.79 17.77 23.37
N ASP A 38 14.26 17.07 24.41
CA ASP A 38 14.03 17.42 25.81
C ASP A 38 15.08 18.39 26.35
N ASN A 39 16.14 18.66 25.57
CA ASN A 39 17.19 19.61 25.92
C ASN A 39 17.70 20.38 24.68
N THR A 40 16.98 21.45 24.35
CA THR A 40 17.27 22.32 23.20
C THR A 40 18.61 23.06 23.29
N SER A 41 19.25 23.09 24.47
CA SER A 41 20.56 23.74 24.65
C SER A 41 21.73 22.96 24.04
N LEU A 42 21.53 21.66 23.74
CA LEU A 42 22.52 20.81 23.08
C LEU A 42 22.72 21.15 21.59
N GLY A 43 21.82 21.95 21.00
CA GLY A 43 21.94 22.42 19.62
C GLY A 43 21.33 21.48 18.58
N HIS A 44 21.75 21.68 17.33
CA HIS A 44 21.20 20.99 16.16
C HIS A 44 22.25 20.09 15.48
N ARG A 45 21.78 19.07 14.79
CA ARG A 45 22.58 18.28 13.84
C ARG A 45 22.01 18.37 12.44
N ASP A 46 22.89 18.45 11.45
CA ASP A 46 22.51 18.41 10.06
C ASP A 46 22.18 16.97 9.66
N VAL A 47 20.98 16.77 9.12
CA VAL A 47 20.52 15.48 8.61
C VAL A 47 20.12 15.64 7.14
N THR A 48 20.89 15.01 6.25
CA THR A 48 20.52 14.94 4.83
C THR A 48 19.37 13.94 4.65
N ARG A 49 18.25 14.41 4.13
CA ARG A 49 17.07 13.60 3.82
C ARG A 49 16.79 13.64 2.32
N TRP A 50 16.41 12.49 1.76
CA TRP A 50 15.93 12.42 0.38
C TRP A 50 14.52 13.00 0.29
N ASN A 51 14.33 13.88 -0.68
CA ASN A 51 13.03 14.45 -1.00
C ASN A 51 12.20 13.45 -1.81
N THR A 52 10.88 13.53 -1.66
CA THR A 52 9.97 12.75 -2.52
C THR A 52 10.02 13.28 -3.94
N THR A 53 9.62 12.47 -4.92
CA THR A 53 9.61 12.89 -6.32
C THR A 53 8.70 14.08 -6.60
N ALA A 54 7.68 14.31 -5.76
CA ALA A 54 6.80 15.47 -5.84
C ALA A 54 7.51 16.79 -5.45
N ASP A 55 8.55 16.72 -4.61
CA ASP A 55 9.34 17.88 -4.17
C ASP A 55 10.53 18.17 -5.08
N TRP A 56 10.76 17.32 -6.09
CA TRP A 56 11.84 17.51 -7.06
C TRP A 56 11.48 18.66 -7.99
N ILE A 57 12.46 19.52 -8.22
CA ILE A 57 12.28 20.64 -9.13
C ILE A 57 12.85 20.22 -10.48
N ILE A 58 12.00 20.29 -11.52
CA ILE A 58 12.31 19.85 -12.87
C ILE A 58 12.36 21.07 -13.79
N SER A 59 13.36 21.14 -14.67
CA SER A 59 13.51 22.27 -15.58
C SER A 59 12.31 22.41 -16.53
N THR A 60 11.83 23.63 -16.73
CA THR A 60 10.76 23.93 -17.69
C THR A 60 11.22 23.83 -19.14
N ARG A 61 12.51 24.08 -19.41
CA ARG A 61 13.13 23.92 -20.72
C ARG A 61 13.94 22.62 -20.79
N PRO A 62 13.99 21.95 -21.95
CA PRO A 62 14.95 20.87 -22.19
C PRO A 62 16.38 21.38 -22.02
N ALA A 63 17.22 20.58 -21.38
CA ALA A 63 18.63 20.89 -21.15
C ALA A 63 19.58 20.04 -21.98
N HIS A 64 19.11 18.88 -22.48
CA HIS A 64 19.85 18.02 -23.39
C HIS A 64 18.89 17.20 -24.26
N PRO A 65 19.36 16.59 -25.35
CA PRO A 65 18.56 15.66 -26.14
C PRO A 65 17.97 14.56 -25.25
N ALA A 66 16.67 14.30 -25.42
CA ALA A 66 15.97 13.28 -24.66
C ALA A 66 16.44 11.89 -25.11
N LEU A 67 16.70 11.00 -24.15
CA LEU A 67 17.01 9.59 -24.41
C LEU A 67 15.73 8.75 -24.54
N VAL A 68 14.65 9.18 -23.87
CA VAL A 68 13.30 8.62 -24.00
C VAL A 68 12.29 9.77 -24.09
N SER A 69 11.14 9.53 -24.72
CA SER A 69 10.06 10.53 -24.75
C SER A 69 9.43 10.69 -23.36
N GLU A 70 8.81 11.85 -23.10
CA GLU A 70 8.06 12.08 -21.85
C GLU A 70 6.86 11.13 -21.74
N ALA A 71 6.20 10.83 -22.86
CA ALA A 71 5.08 9.89 -22.92
C ALA A 71 5.52 8.47 -22.52
N ASP A 72 6.63 7.97 -23.06
CA ASP A 72 7.14 6.64 -22.72
C ASP A 72 7.61 6.57 -21.26
N PHE A 73 8.26 7.63 -20.78
CA PHE A 73 8.68 7.72 -19.38
C PHE A 73 7.47 7.60 -18.44
N VAL A 74 6.39 8.34 -18.72
CA VAL A 74 5.14 8.28 -17.95
C VAL A 74 4.49 6.90 -18.07
N ALA A 75 4.42 6.33 -19.27
CA ALA A 75 3.83 5.01 -19.49
C ALA A 75 4.53 3.93 -18.64
N VAL A 76 5.86 3.93 -18.59
CA VAL A 76 6.65 3.00 -17.76
C VAL A 76 6.34 3.17 -16.27
N GLN A 77 6.12 4.40 -15.78
CA GLN A 77 5.75 4.62 -14.37
C GLN A 77 4.38 4.03 -14.02
N GLN A 78 3.50 3.84 -15.01
CA GLN A 78 2.17 3.26 -14.83
C GLN A 78 2.15 1.72 -14.92
N ILE A 79 3.25 1.08 -15.36
CA ILE A 79 3.32 -0.38 -15.43
C ILE A 79 3.25 -0.96 -14.01
N ARG A 80 2.14 -1.63 -13.71
CA ARG A 80 1.97 -2.42 -12.49
C ARG A 80 2.16 -3.88 -12.85
N THR A 81 3.20 -4.51 -12.30
CA THR A 81 3.37 -5.96 -12.41
C THR A 81 2.81 -6.60 -11.15
N HIS A 82 1.71 -7.34 -11.28
CA HIS A 82 1.25 -8.21 -10.21
C HIS A 82 2.33 -9.28 -10.00
N GLN A 83 2.85 -9.40 -8.77
CA GLN A 83 3.73 -10.52 -8.46
C GLN A 83 2.90 -11.79 -8.52
N GLN A 84 3.19 -12.65 -9.50
CA GLN A 84 2.53 -13.94 -9.57
C GLN A 84 2.93 -14.74 -8.33
N PRO A 85 1.97 -15.28 -7.57
CA PRO A 85 2.27 -16.12 -6.43
C PRO A 85 3.12 -17.32 -6.85
N ALA A 86 3.97 -17.81 -5.95
CA ALA A 86 4.61 -19.11 -6.17
C ALA A 86 3.52 -20.19 -6.38
N PRO A 87 3.76 -21.21 -7.23
CA PRO A 87 2.78 -22.26 -7.49
C PRO A 87 2.23 -22.86 -6.18
N GLY A 88 0.90 -22.97 -6.08
CA GLY A 88 0.22 -23.48 -4.88
C GLY A 88 0.01 -22.46 -3.76
N ARG A 89 0.32 -21.17 -3.96
CA ARG A 89 0.01 -20.09 -3.00
C ARG A 89 -1.07 -19.18 -3.56
N THR A 90 -2.19 -19.08 -2.86
CA THR A 90 -3.30 -18.17 -3.20
C THR A 90 -3.43 -17.13 -2.09
N TYR A 91 -3.67 -15.88 -2.48
CA TYR A 91 -3.90 -14.76 -1.57
C TYR A 91 -5.18 -14.05 -2.00
N HIS A 92 -6.29 -14.31 -1.33
CA HIS A 92 -7.59 -13.80 -1.75
C HIS A 92 -7.70 -12.27 -1.65
N LEU A 93 -6.87 -11.62 -0.85
CA LEU A 93 -6.87 -10.18 -0.58
C LEU A 93 -5.62 -9.47 -1.06
N ALA A 94 -4.86 -10.09 -1.97
CA ALA A 94 -3.76 -9.43 -2.65
C ALA A 94 -4.26 -8.08 -3.23
N GLU A 95 -3.55 -7.01 -2.87
CA GLU A 95 -3.80 -5.63 -3.30
C GLU A 95 -5.06 -4.93 -2.76
N LEU A 96 -5.95 -5.67 -2.09
CA LEU A 96 -7.14 -5.12 -1.43
C LEU A 96 -6.83 -4.58 -0.03
N LEU A 97 -5.77 -5.05 0.63
CA LEU A 97 -5.48 -4.69 2.01
C LEU A 97 -4.45 -3.56 2.15
N CYS A 98 -4.81 -2.53 2.90
CA CYS A 98 -4.01 -1.35 3.24
C CYS A 98 -3.72 -1.33 4.75
N CYS A 99 -2.56 -0.78 5.13
CA CYS A 99 -2.18 -0.64 6.53
C CYS A 99 -2.79 0.63 7.14
N GLY A 100 -3.55 0.50 8.23
CA GLY A 100 -4.16 1.62 8.96
C GLY A 100 -3.16 2.56 9.65
N ILE A 101 -1.90 2.16 9.83
CA ILE A 101 -0.87 3.03 10.41
C ILE A 101 -0.25 3.97 9.37
N CYS A 102 0.04 3.48 8.16
CA CYS A 102 0.80 4.24 7.15
C CYS A 102 0.13 4.39 5.79
N GLY A 103 -1.08 3.86 5.61
CA GLY A 103 -1.85 3.90 4.37
C GLY A 103 -1.30 3.04 3.22
N ARG A 104 -0.13 2.40 3.38
CA ARG A 104 0.48 1.59 2.32
C ARG A 104 -0.26 0.26 2.15
N ARG A 105 -0.39 -0.20 0.90
CA ARG A 105 -0.82 -1.57 0.59
C ARG A 105 0.10 -2.59 1.28
N MET A 106 -0.51 -3.60 1.87
CA MET A 106 0.18 -4.66 2.57
C MET A 106 0.76 -5.68 1.58
N GLU A 107 1.95 -6.19 1.87
CA GLU A 107 2.60 -7.24 1.09
C GLU A 107 2.01 -8.61 1.44
N SER A 108 1.67 -9.40 0.43
CA SER A 108 1.35 -10.82 0.61
C SER A 108 2.57 -11.59 1.14
N HIS A 109 2.35 -12.42 2.15
CA HIS A 109 3.38 -13.18 2.82
C HIS A 109 2.89 -14.58 3.20
N TRP A 110 3.75 -15.58 3.06
CA TRP A 110 3.45 -16.97 3.39
C TRP A 110 4.33 -17.43 4.55
N VAL A 111 3.72 -17.83 5.66
CA VAL A 111 4.43 -18.26 6.87
C VAL A 111 3.79 -19.53 7.41
N HIS A 112 4.61 -20.52 7.76
CA HIS A 112 4.12 -21.78 8.35
C HIS A 112 2.95 -22.41 7.57
N GLN A 113 3.02 -22.40 6.23
CA GLN A 113 1.96 -22.91 5.34
C GLN A 113 0.65 -22.09 5.32
N HIS A 114 0.65 -20.87 5.85
CA HIS A 114 -0.52 -20.01 5.89
C HIS A 114 -0.30 -18.69 5.14
N PRO A 115 -1.28 -18.25 4.33
CA PRO A 115 -1.27 -16.92 3.74
C PRO A 115 -1.53 -15.84 4.80
N GLY A 116 -0.92 -14.69 4.59
CA GLY A 116 -1.14 -13.50 5.40
C GLY A 116 -0.59 -12.26 4.71
N TYR A 117 -0.73 -11.13 5.39
CA TYR A 117 -0.39 -9.81 4.87
C TYR A 117 0.47 -9.09 5.88
N ARG A 118 1.49 -8.36 5.41
CA ARG A 118 2.36 -7.57 6.28
C ARG A 118 2.61 -6.18 5.73
N CYS A 119 2.81 -5.22 6.63
CA CYS A 119 3.36 -3.92 6.29
C CYS A 119 4.66 -3.69 7.04
N ARG A 120 5.71 -3.30 6.30
CA ARG A 120 7.01 -2.92 6.86
C ARG A 120 7.17 -1.41 7.01
N HIS A 121 6.10 -0.63 6.82
CA HIS A 121 6.12 0.84 6.92
C HIS A 121 7.15 1.51 5.99
N GLY A 122 7.40 0.92 4.82
CA GLY A 122 8.39 1.42 3.85
C GLY A 122 9.84 1.06 4.17
N HIS A 123 10.09 0.35 5.26
CA HIS A 123 11.43 -0.08 5.62
C HIS A 123 11.81 -1.40 4.95
N THR A 124 13.07 -1.51 4.56
CA THR A 124 13.66 -2.73 4.00
C THR A 124 14.52 -3.44 5.04
N SER A 125 14.89 -4.70 4.79
CA SER A 125 15.83 -5.45 5.63
C SER A 125 17.24 -4.84 5.66
N ALA A 126 17.55 -3.92 4.73
CA ALA A 126 18.79 -3.17 4.69
C ALA A 126 18.75 -1.88 5.54
N ALA A 127 17.56 -1.48 6.04
CA ALA A 127 17.45 -0.33 6.93
C ALA A 127 18.11 -0.65 8.29
N ARG A 128 18.84 0.33 8.85
CA ARG A 128 19.44 0.18 10.18
C ARG A 128 18.36 -0.08 11.23
N PRO A 129 18.58 -0.99 12.19
CA PRO A 129 17.66 -1.19 13.32
C PRO A 129 17.47 0.12 14.07
N ASN A 130 16.22 0.49 14.34
CA ASN A 130 15.86 1.63 15.17
C ASN A 130 14.80 1.15 16.18
N PRO A 131 15.05 1.24 17.50
CA PRO A 131 14.09 0.83 18.52
C PRO A 131 12.81 1.67 18.53
N ALA A 132 12.85 2.92 18.05
CA ALA A 132 11.67 3.77 17.91
C ALA A 132 10.84 3.47 16.65
N ARG A 133 11.23 2.47 15.85
CA ARG A 133 10.54 2.13 14.60
C ARG A 133 9.21 1.45 14.90
N THR A 134 8.16 1.87 14.19
CA THR A 134 6.87 1.19 14.19
C THR A 134 7.03 -0.29 13.82
N PRO A 135 6.57 -1.22 14.67
CA PRO A 135 6.69 -2.66 14.41
C PRO A 135 5.95 -3.01 13.12
N ASN A 136 6.35 -4.10 12.45
CA ASN A 136 5.66 -4.51 11.23
C ASN A 136 4.19 -4.86 11.55
N ALA A 137 3.24 -4.31 10.81
CA ALA A 137 1.85 -4.76 10.89
C ALA A 137 1.74 -6.14 10.23
N TYR A 138 1.00 -7.05 10.84
CA TYR A 138 0.79 -8.40 10.31
C TYR A 138 -0.62 -8.88 10.62
N VAL A 139 -1.21 -9.61 9.67
CA VAL A 139 -2.49 -10.29 9.83
C VAL A 139 -2.50 -11.56 8.99
N ARG A 140 -3.07 -12.64 9.51
CA ARG A 140 -3.26 -13.89 8.76
C ARG A 140 -4.57 -13.84 7.98
N GLU A 141 -4.56 -14.42 6.79
CA GLU A 141 -5.72 -14.39 5.90
C GLU A 141 -6.92 -15.12 6.51
N ASP A 142 -6.70 -16.21 7.21
CA ASP A 142 -7.75 -16.97 7.92
C ASP A 142 -8.40 -16.21 9.08
N GLN A 143 -7.79 -15.13 9.59
CA GLN A 143 -8.42 -14.23 10.56
C GLN A 143 -9.35 -13.22 9.87
N VAL A 144 -9.09 -12.91 8.60
CA VAL A 144 -9.82 -11.91 7.83
C VAL A 144 -11.00 -12.55 7.09
N LEU A 145 -10.75 -13.62 6.33
CA LEU A 145 -11.75 -14.21 5.43
C LEU A 145 -13.09 -14.52 6.10
N PRO A 146 -13.14 -15.11 7.32
CA PRO A 146 -14.41 -15.42 7.97
C PRO A 146 -15.26 -14.18 8.31
N ARG A 147 -14.66 -12.98 8.35
CA ARG A 147 -15.35 -11.73 8.67
C ARG A 147 -15.89 -11.01 7.43
N LEU A 148 -15.44 -11.37 6.23
CA LEU A 148 -15.82 -10.70 4.99
C LEU A 148 -17.30 -10.83 4.63
N PRO A 149 -17.98 -11.98 4.83
CA PRO A 149 -19.43 -12.07 4.61
C PRO A 149 -20.24 -11.05 5.40
N ALA A 150 -19.91 -10.87 6.68
CA ALA A 150 -20.59 -9.92 7.55
C ALA A 150 -20.30 -8.47 7.14
N LEU A 151 -19.06 -8.17 6.74
CA LEU A 151 -18.70 -6.86 6.19
C LEU A 151 -19.43 -6.59 4.87
N HIS A 152 -19.52 -7.58 3.99
CA HIS A 152 -20.25 -7.47 2.72
C HIS A 152 -21.72 -7.11 2.94
N LEU A 153 -22.40 -7.78 3.88
CA LEU A 153 -23.80 -7.44 4.22
C LEU A 153 -23.96 -5.99 4.72
N ARG A 154 -22.97 -5.43 5.44
CA ARG A 154 -23.00 -4.01 5.85
C ARG A 154 -22.81 -3.07 4.67
N LEU A 155 -21.98 -3.46 3.70
CA LEU A 155 -21.75 -2.69 2.48
C LEU A 155 -22.98 -2.72 1.54
N THR A 156 -23.58 -3.90 1.34
CA THR A 156 -24.65 -4.12 0.36
C THR A 156 -26.07 -4.02 0.90
N GLY A 157 -26.27 -4.19 2.22
CA GLY A 157 -27.59 -4.16 2.88
C GLY A 157 -28.36 -2.84 2.79
N HIS A 158 -27.87 -1.87 2.02
CA HIS A 158 -28.58 -0.63 1.69
C HIS A 158 -28.83 -0.42 0.19
N VAL A 159 -28.37 -1.31 -0.68
CA VAL A 159 -28.60 -1.21 -2.14
C VAL A 159 -30.03 -1.68 -2.51
N ASP A 160 -30.67 -2.51 -1.68
CA ASP A 160 -31.97 -3.11 -1.99
C ASP A 160 -33.22 -2.29 -1.57
N THR A 161 -33.06 -1.15 -0.89
CA THR A 161 -34.24 -0.34 -0.49
C THR A 161 -34.88 0.46 -1.62
N ALA A 162 -34.30 0.47 -2.82
CA ALA A 162 -34.82 1.23 -3.96
C ALA A 162 -35.48 0.38 -5.07
N ARG A 163 -35.38 -0.96 -5.04
CA ARG A 163 -35.94 -1.81 -6.11
C ARG A 163 -36.37 -3.18 -5.59
N HIS A 164 -37.63 -3.29 -5.17
CA HIS A 164 -38.59 -4.37 -5.47
C HIS A 164 -39.61 -4.53 -4.34
N GLU A 165 -40.76 -3.93 -4.56
CA GLU A 165 -42.01 -4.36 -3.93
C GLU A 165 -42.42 -5.68 -4.61
N SER A 166 -42.62 -6.73 -3.82
CA SER A 166 -43.16 -8.08 -4.16
C SER A 166 -42.16 -9.22 -4.41
N ALA A 167 -41.93 -10.04 -3.39
CA ALA A 167 -42.10 -11.51 -3.36
C ALA A 167 -41.57 -12.05 -2.03
N HIS A 168 -42.16 -13.13 -1.50
CA HIS A 168 -41.70 -13.79 -0.27
C HIS A 168 -40.18 -14.01 -0.29
N PRO A 169 -39.41 -13.58 0.71
CA PRO A 169 -37.99 -13.85 0.72
C PRO A 169 -37.76 -15.33 1.02
N ASP A 170 -37.29 -16.06 0.03
CA ASP A 170 -36.53 -17.29 0.28
C ASP A 170 -35.42 -16.98 1.31
N PRO A 171 -34.99 -17.93 2.15
CA PRO A 171 -33.90 -17.71 3.07
C PRO A 171 -32.63 -17.36 2.27
N VAL A 172 -32.32 -16.06 2.19
CA VAL A 172 -31.11 -15.54 1.55
C VAL A 172 -29.94 -16.14 2.29
N SER A 173 -29.25 -17.08 1.65
CA SER A 173 -28.04 -17.66 2.22
C SER A 173 -27.02 -16.54 2.42
N PRO A 174 -26.28 -16.52 3.55
CA PRO A 174 -25.27 -15.50 3.78
C PRO A 174 -24.23 -15.53 2.65
N PRO A 175 -23.72 -14.37 2.23
CA PRO A 175 -22.76 -14.29 1.14
C PRO A 175 -21.53 -15.14 1.46
N THR A 176 -20.99 -15.82 0.45
CA THR A 176 -19.74 -16.55 0.62
C THR A 176 -18.56 -15.59 0.71
N VAL A 177 -17.43 -16.07 1.21
CA VAL A 177 -16.16 -15.31 1.22
C VAL A 177 -15.79 -14.89 -0.21
N GLU A 178 -15.99 -15.76 -1.18
CA GLU A 178 -15.67 -15.50 -2.59
C GLU A 178 -16.53 -14.37 -3.15
N GLN A 179 -17.82 -14.35 -2.85
CA GLN A 179 -18.72 -13.27 -3.24
C GLN A 179 -18.34 -11.94 -2.60
N ALA A 180 -17.99 -11.96 -1.29
CA ALA A 180 -17.53 -10.76 -0.60
C ALA A 180 -16.24 -10.22 -1.23
N VAL A 181 -15.26 -11.08 -1.53
CA VAL A 181 -14.01 -10.70 -2.19
C VAL A 181 -14.23 -10.21 -3.62
N ALA A 182 -15.13 -10.84 -4.38
CA ALA A 182 -15.48 -10.41 -5.73
C ALA A 182 -16.09 -9.00 -5.70
N HIS A 183 -17.04 -8.75 -4.81
CA HIS A 183 -17.65 -7.42 -4.65
C HIS A 183 -16.61 -6.34 -4.31
N LEU A 184 -15.66 -6.61 -3.41
CA LEU A 184 -14.58 -5.68 -3.10
C LEU A 184 -13.72 -5.36 -4.33
N ARG A 185 -13.51 -6.32 -5.22
CA ARG A 185 -12.77 -6.10 -6.47
C ARG A 185 -13.57 -5.32 -7.49
N ASP A 186 -14.82 -5.71 -7.70
CA ASP A 186 -15.69 -5.13 -8.73
C ASP A 186 -15.99 -3.65 -8.44
N GLU A 187 -16.12 -3.29 -7.17
CA GLU A 187 -16.34 -1.90 -6.71
C GLU A 187 -15.03 -1.16 -6.38
N GLU A 188 -13.87 -1.77 -6.63
CA GLU A 188 -12.53 -1.23 -6.29
C GLU A 188 -12.37 -0.80 -4.82
N ILE A 189 -13.12 -1.42 -3.90
CA ILE A 189 -13.10 -1.12 -2.46
C ILE A 189 -11.87 -1.77 -1.82
N THR A 190 -11.03 -0.95 -1.18
CA THR A 190 -9.91 -1.43 -0.37
C THR A 190 -10.31 -1.56 1.11
N LEU A 191 -9.58 -2.39 1.85
CA LEU A 191 -9.76 -2.60 3.28
C LEU A 191 -8.55 -2.05 4.04
N VAL A 192 -8.79 -1.21 5.03
CA VAL A 192 -7.78 -0.65 5.93
C VAL A 192 -7.72 -1.50 7.20
N TYR A 193 -6.57 -2.12 7.45
CA TYR A 193 -6.32 -2.91 8.65
C TYR A 193 -5.64 -2.10 9.76
N ASP A 194 -6.31 -1.94 10.90
CA ASP A 194 -5.71 -1.39 12.12
C ASP A 194 -5.19 -2.55 13.01
N PRO A 195 -3.87 -2.70 13.18
CA PRO A 195 -3.30 -3.75 14.01
C PRO A 195 -3.49 -3.52 15.53
N ALA A 196 -3.72 -2.29 15.98
CA ALA A 196 -3.93 -1.99 17.39
C ALA A 196 -5.37 -2.34 17.81
N ALA A 197 -6.35 -1.91 17.01
CA ALA A 197 -7.76 -2.20 17.24
C ALA A 197 -8.18 -3.59 16.72
N ARG A 198 -7.34 -4.22 15.88
CA ARG A 198 -7.65 -5.45 15.14
C ARG A 198 -8.95 -5.31 14.35
N THR A 199 -9.09 -4.22 13.61
CA THR A 199 -10.27 -3.93 12.79
C THR A 199 -9.91 -3.84 11.32
N LEU A 200 -10.90 -4.11 10.48
CA LEU A 200 -10.90 -3.86 9.05
C LEU A 200 -11.96 -2.81 8.76
N THR A 201 -11.57 -1.75 8.07
CA THR A 201 -12.46 -0.67 7.64
C THR A 201 -12.47 -0.62 6.12
N ALA A 202 -13.65 -0.65 5.51
CA ALA A 202 -13.79 -0.48 4.07
C ALA A 202 -13.57 0.98 3.67
N ASP A 203 -12.77 1.21 2.63
CA ASP A 203 -12.48 2.52 2.06
C ASP A 203 -13.67 3.01 1.23
N THR A 204 -14.75 3.34 1.95
CA THR A 204 -16.01 3.86 1.42
C THR A 204 -16.41 5.08 2.25
N PRO A 205 -17.27 5.97 1.76
CA PRO A 205 -17.71 7.15 2.53
C PRO A 205 -18.35 6.82 3.89
N ARG A 206 -18.93 5.62 4.04
CA ARG A 206 -19.52 5.15 5.29
C ARG A 206 -18.49 4.58 6.27
N ALA A 207 -17.29 4.26 5.79
CA ALA A 207 -16.22 3.65 6.59
C ALA A 207 -16.71 2.45 7.41
N GLU A 208 -17.51 1.58 6.80
CA GLU A 208 -18.01 0.36 7.44
C GLU A 208 -16.83 -0.49 7.92
N TRP A 209 -16.92 -0.99 9.15
CA TRP A 209 -15.79 -1.70 9.76
C TRP A 209 -16.23 -2.96 10.49
N ILE A 210 -15.28 -3.86 10.73
CA ILE A 210 -15.47 -5.10 11.48
C ILE A 210 -14.20 -5.50 12.24
N THR A 211 -14.36 -6.15 13.40
CA THR A 211 -13.24 -6.68 14.19
C THR A 211 -12.79 -8.05 13.68
N ILE A 212 -11.47 -8.26 13.62
CA ILE A 212 -10.79 -9.51 13.28
C ILE A 212 -10.05 -10.08 14.50
N GLY A 213 -10.81 -10.77 15.35
CA GLY A 213 -10.34 -11.33 16.61
C GLY A 213 -11.51 -11.42 17.54
#